data_AF-A0A2M9Y2W0-F1
#
_entry.id   AF-A0A2M9Y2W0-F1
#
_cell.length_a   1.000
_cell.length_b   1.000
_cell.length_c   1.000
_cell.angle_alpha   90.00
_cell.angle_beta   90.00
_cell.angle_gamma   90.00
#
_symmetry.space_group_name_H-M   'P 1'
#
loop_
_entity.id
_entity.type
_entity.pdbx_description
1 polymer ?
#
loop_
_entity_poly.entity_id
_entity_poly.type
_entity_poly.pdbx_seq_one_letter_code
_entity_poly.pdbx_strand_id
1 'polypeptide(L)'
;MNDSNWFFLWSLSVYGILFFFGASLASFYTTLAERILLYCYGKKRKEVHGFSRWKTIFSKPSHCPSCGHLVTKTNLMPIVGWYLTKGKCSHCKIELPKLYPLTEFLFGLMAIFIYFVSEDILGTITLLFFFGHLLISMMTDVAKFSLDYENLPFLVGFGFLSNYLLFGEFFTIETLWVYLGFFSFYLFIYLLFRGGTGLGDVIFSPVFATIAGNPFWILYFNSAYLLAVGFSFLLRKKGEPLKGKKIPMGLYFSLGLFLTYFAKLLVHYYNWEGFSIYGTIE
;
A
#
# COMPACT_ATOMS: atom_id res chain seq x y z
N MET A 1 17.94 7.16 40.78
CA MET A 1 17.86 7.16 39.30
C MET A 1 16.40 6.93 38.97
N ASN A 2 15.71 7.97 38.51
CA ASN A 2 14.25 8.07 38.49
C ASN A 2 13.57 7.13 37.48
N ASP A 3 12.38 6.63 37.85
CA ASP A 3 11.45 5.87 37.00
C ASP A 3 11.11 6.59 35.67
N SER A 4 11.20 7.93 35.65
CA SER A 4 11.03 8.74 34.45
C SER A 4 12.02 8.40 33.33
N ASN A 5 13.25 8.02 33.68
CA ASN A 5 14.28 7.70 32.69
C ASN A 5 14.03 6.32 32.07
N TRP A 6 13.51 5.37 32.84
CA TRP A 6 13.16 4.04 32.35
C TRP A 6 11.97 4.08 31.39
N PHE A 7 10.93 4.87 31.71
CA PHE A 7 9.80 5.08 30.81
C PHE A 7 10.21 5.77 29.49
N PHE A 8 11.09 6.78 29.57
CA PHE A 8 11.63 7.44 28.39
C PHE A 8 12.45 6.50 27.50
N LEU A 9 13.35 5.70 28.09
CA LEU A 9 14.13 4.72 27.33
C LEU A 9 13.27 3.62 26.72
N TRP A 10 12.24 3.18 27.43
CA TRP A 10 11.27 2.20 26.93
C TRP A 10 10.52 2.75 25.71
N SER A 11 9.91 3.93 25.82
CA SER A 11 9.18 4.55 24.69
C SER A 11 10.08 4.76 23.47
N LEU A 12 11.29 5.29 23.65
CA LEU A 12 12.25 5.47 22.55
C LEU A 12 12.62 4.15 21.87
N SER A 13 12.77 3.07 22.64
CA SER A 13 13.10 1.76 22.07
C SER A 13 11.93 1.17 21.28
N VAL A 14 10.69 1.34 21.72
CA VAL A 14 9.48 0.91 20.97
C VAL A 14 9.38 1.64 19.63
N TYR A 15 9.51 2.98 19.61
CA TYR A 15 9.49 3.75 18.36
C TYR A 15 10.62 3.36 17.41
N GLY A 16 11.83 3.13 17.94
CA GLY A 16 12.96 2.65 17.15
C GLY A 16 12.71 1.28 16.51
N ILE A 17 12.18 0.33 17.29
CA ILE A 17 11.84 -1.02 16.80
C ILE A 17 10.77 -0.92 15.71
N LEU A 18 9.71 -0.15 15.93
CA LEU A 18 8.63 0.03 14.95
C LEU A 18 9.12 0.68 13.66
N PHE A 19 10.00 1.68 13.76
CA PHE A 19 10.60 2.31 12.59
C PHE A 19 11.37 1.30 11.73
N PHE A 20 12.28 0.53 12.33
CA PHE A 20 13.05 -0.48 11.60
C PHE A 20 12.19 -1.64 11.11
N PHE A 21 11.13 -2.00 11.84
CA PHE A 21 10.15 -2.98 11.39
C PHE A 21 9.41 -2.49 10.14
N GLY A 22 8.85 -1.28 10.16
CA GLY A 22 8.20 -0.66 9.00
C GLY A 22 9.14 -0.54 7.81
N ALA A 23 10.38 -0.09 8.02
CA ALA A 23 11.40 -0.01 6.99
C ALA A 23 11.73 -1.39 6.38
N SER A 24 11.86 -2.42 7.21
CA SER A 24 12.08 -3.81 6.76
C SER A 24 10.91 -4.33 5.93
N LEU A 25 9.68 -4.00 6.36
CA LEU A 25 8.46 -4.42 5.68
C LEU A 25 8.37 -3.77 4.29
N ALA A 26 8.66 -2.47 4.17
CA ALA A 26 8.74 -1.80 2.87
C ALA A 26 9.75 -2.46 1.93
N SER A 27 10.97 -2.72 2.41
CA SER A 27 12.01 -3.39 1.63
C SER A 27 11.56 -4.75 1.09
N PHE A 28 10.85 -5.52 1.93
CA PHE A 28 10.24 -6.78 1.56
C PHE A 28 9.17 -6.60 0.47
N TYR A 29 8.21 -5.69 0.67
CA TYR A 29 7.11 -5.48 -0.27
C TYR A 29 7.54 -4.89 -1.60
N THR A 30 8.50 -3.96 -1.63
CA THR A 30 9.07 -3.45 -2.89
C THR A 30 9.75 -4.55 -3.67
N THR A 31 10.55 -5.38 -2.98
CA THR A 31 11.24 -6.52 -3.59
C THR A 31 10.23 -7.57 -4.08
N LEU A 32 9.18 -7.82 -3.30
CA LEU A 32 8.12 -8.75 -3.66
C LEU A 32 7.36 -8.29 -4.90
N ALA A 33 6.99 -7.01 -4.96
CA ALA A 33 6.33 -6.41 -6.12
C ALA A 33 7.19 -6.50 -7.39
N GLU A 34 8.49 -6.25 -7.30
CA GLU A 34 9.42 -6.41 -8.44
C GLU A 34 9.51 -7.86 -8.92
N ARG A 35 9.51 -8.83 -7.99
CA ARG A 35 9.50 -10.25 -8.35
C ARG A 35 8.18 -10.66 -9.00
N ILE A 36 7.05 -10.17 -8.49
CA ILE A 36 5.73 -10.37 -9.13
C ILE A 36 5.76 -9.79 -10.55
N LEU A 37 6.28 -8.57 -10.73
CA LEU A 37 6.44 -7.97 -12.06
C LEU A 37 7.33 -8.80 -12.99
N LEU A 38 8.41 -9.40 -12.48
CA LEU A 38 9.32 -10.20 -13.29
C LEU A 38 8.75 -11.56 -13.69
N TYR A 39 8.11 -12.27 -12.75
CA TYR A 39 7.66 -13.67 -12.92
C TYR A 39 6.18 -13.82 -13.28
N CYS A 40 5.33 -12.81 -13.05
CA CYS A 40 3.93 -12.85 -13.46
C CYS A 40 3.70 -12.05 -14.75
N TYR A 41 4.40 -10.92 -14.93
CA TYR A 41 4.18 -10.00 -16.04
C TYR A 41 5.39 -9.78 -16.97
N GLY A 42 6.55 -10.28 -16.56
CA GLY A 42 7.83 -9.98 -17.18
C GLY A 42 8.34 -11.09 -18.09
N LYS A 43 9.64 -10.98 -18.43
CA LYS A 43 10.33 -11.91 -19.33
C LYS A 43 10.31 -13.36 -18.83
N LYS A 44 10.26 -13.55 -17.50
CA LYS A 44 10.33 -14.87 -16.85
C LYS A 44 8.97 -15.53 -16.64
N ARG A 45 7.89 -14.94 -17.14
CA ARG A 45 6.52 -15.45 -16.97
C ARG A 45 6.33 -16.90 -17.40
N LYS A 46 7.02 -17.32 -18.47
CA LYS A 46 6.93 -18.67 -19.03
C LYS A 46 7.94 -19.65 -18.44
N GLU A 47 8.84 -19.21 -17.55
CA GLU A 47 9.89 -20.07 -16.99
C GLU A 47 9.35 -20.96 -15.86
N VAL A 48 8.41 -20.46 -15.06
CA VAL A 48 7.92 -21.13 -13.86
C VAL A 48 6.42 -20.97 -13.74
N HIS A 49 5.70 -22.07 -13.50
CA HIS A 49 4.24 -22.11 -13.45
C HIS A 49 3.69 -22.53 -12.08
N GLY A 50 2.43 -22.18 -11.84
CA GLY A 50 1.66 -22.61 -10.68
C GLY A 50 2.33 -22.29 -9.34
N PHE A 51 2.33 -23.27 -8.43
CA PHE A 51 2.91 -23.15 -7.09
C PHE A 51 4.43 -22.91 -7.10
N SER A 52 5.15 -23.47 -8.08
CA SER A 52 6.61 -23.30 -8.19
C SER A 52 7.01 -21.85 -8.43
N ARG A 53 6.15 -21.08 -9.13
CA ARG A 53 6.36 -19.64 -9.35
C ARG A 53 6.33 -18.88 -8.03
N TRP A 54 5.34 -19.14 -7.19
CA TRP A 54 5.23 -18.51 -5.87
C TRP A 54 6.39 -18.90 -4.96
N LYS A 55 6.76 -20.19 -4.93
CA LYS A 55 7.96 -20.64 -4.21
C LYS A 55 9.20 -19.86 -4.64
N THR A 56 9.39 -19.64 -5.94
CA THR A 56 10.53 -18.87 -6.48
C THR A 56 10.48 -17.39 -6.10
N ILE A 57 9.29 -16.79 -6.14
CA ILE A 57 9.07 -15.38 -5.76
C ILE A 57 9.46 -15.16 -4.29
N PHE A 58 9.10 -16.07 -3.39
CA PHE A 58 9.41 -15.93 -1.95
C PHE A 58 10.83 -16.39 -1.57
N SER A 59 11.39 -17.40 -2.23
CA SER A 59 12.65 -18.03 -1.77
C SER A 59 13.93 -17.46 -2.37
N LYS A 60 13.86 -16.72 -3.49
CA LYS A 60 15.09 -16.23 -4.13
C LYS A 60 15.81 -15.19 -3.25
N PRO A 61 17.15 -15.27 -3.12
CA PRO A 61 17.91 -14.21 -2.48
C PRO A 61 17.90 -12.93 -3.33
N SER A 62 18.02 -11.79 -2.67
CA SER A 62 18.17 -10.49 -3.33
C SER A 62 19.50 -10.44 -4.08
N HIS A 63 19.45 -10.01 -5.34
CA HIS A 63 20.60 -9.95 -6.24
C HIS A 63 20.54 -8.68 -7.08
N CYS A 64 21.70 -8.20 -7.51
CA CYS A 64 21.77 -7.07 -8.41
C CYS A 64 21.16 -7.44 -9.78
N PRO A 65 20.22 -6.65 -10.33
CA PRO A 65 19.58 -6.95 -11.61
C PRO A 65 20.54 -6.84 -12.80
N SER A 66 21.68 -6.14 -12.66
CA SER A 66 22.67 -5.95 -13.73
C SER A 66 23.73 -7.04 -13.76
N CYS A 67 24.36 -7.34 -12.61
CA CYS A 67 25.47 -8.30 -12.56
C CYS A 67 25.15 -9.64 -11.89
N GLY A 68 23.95 -9.80 -11.33
CA GLY A 68 23.55 -11.03 -10.63
C GLY A 68 24.24 -11.26 -9.27
N HIS A 69 25.12 -10.36 -8.83
CA HIS A 69 25.79 -10.48 -7.55
C HIS A 69 24.79 -10.49 -6.39
N LEU A 70 24.94 -11.45 -5.48
CA LEU A 70 24.11 -11.56 -4.29
C LEU A 70 24.33 -10.35 -3.38
N VAL A 71 23.23 -9.77 -2.89
CA VAL A 71 23.32 -8.63 -1.97
C VAL A 71 23.69 -9.15 -0.59
N THR A 72 24.76 -8.61 0.01
CA THR A 72 25.18 -8.99 1.36
C THR A 72 24.13 -8.57 2.40
N LYS A 73 24.08 -9.28 3.54
CA LYS A 73 23.14 -8.97 4.63
C LYS A 73 23.25 -7.52 5.12
N THR A 74 24.46 -6.95 5.13
CA THR A 74 24.70 -5.55 5.50
C THR A 74 24.09 -4.55 4.51
N ASN A 75 24.10 -4.88 3.22
CA ASN A 75 23.52 -4.05 2.17
C ASN A 75 22.00 -4.20 2.08
N LEU A 76 21.43 -5.24 2.70
CA LEU A 76 20.00 -5.47 2.85
C LEU A 76 19.40 -4.75 4.05
N MET A 77 20.22 -4.14 4.92
CA MET A 77 19.70 -3.39 6.07
C MET A 77 18.90 -2.17 5.56
N PRO A 78 17.62 -2.02 5.93
CA PRO A 78 16.79 -0.92 5.43
C PRO A 78 17.44 0.42 5.72
N ILE A 79 17.43 1.31 4.73
CA ILE A 79 18.01 2.66 4.71
C ILE A 79 19.54 2.65 4.78
N VAL A 80 20.10 1.98 5.79
CA VAL A 80 21.54 1.90 6.09
C VAL A 80 22.32 1.25 4.95
N GLY A 81 21.83 0.14 4.40
CA GLY A 81 22.51 -0.58 3.32
C GLY A 81 22.68 0.26 2.06
N TRP A 82 21.68 1.10 1.73
CA TRP A 82 21.76 2.03 0.61
C TRP A 82 22.81 3.13 0.86
N TYR A 83 22.87 3.69 2.07
CA TYR A 83 23.88 4.69 2.44
C TYR A 83 25.30 4.12 2.46
N LEU A 84 25.50 2.92 3.03
CA LEU A 84 26.81 2.25 3.08
C LEU A 84 27.35 1.94 1.67
N THR A 85 26.46 1.60 0.74
CA THR A 85 26.80 1.35 -0.65
C THR A 85 26.86 2.61 -1.51
N LYS A 86 26.59 3.80 -0.92
CA LYS A 86 26.48 5.09 -1.60
C LYS A 86 25.51 5.04 -2.80
N GLY A 87 24.43 4.29 -2.64
CA GLY A 87 23.44 4.06 -3.69
C GLY A 87 23.96 3.32 -4.92
N LYS A 88 25.02 2.53 -4.81
CA LYS A 88 25.63 1.78 -5.93
C LYS A 88 25.89 0.33 -5.58
N CYS A 89 25.67 -0.58 -6.52
CA CYS A 89 26.03 -2.00 -6.32
C CYS A 89 27.51 -2.14 -5.93
N SER A 90 27.82 -2.89 -4.87
CA SER A 90 29.19 -3.09 -4.38
C SER A 90 30.14 -3.62 -5.46
N HIS A 91 29.63 -4.50 -6.33
CA HIS A 91 30.39 -5.18 -7.39
C HIS A 91 30.44 -4.39 -8.71
N CYS A 92 29.28 -4.14 -9.33
CA CYS A 92 29.22 -3.53 -10.67
C CYS A 92 29.06 -2.00 -10.69
N LYS A 93 28.93 -1.36 -9.52
CA LYS A 93 28.77 0.09 -9.34
C LYS A 93 27.56 0.74 -10.03
N ILE A 94 26.64 -0.06 -10.58
CA ILE A 94 25.37 0.45 -11.10
C ILE A 94 24.58 1.15 -10.00
N GLU A 95 23.91 2.26 -10.35
CA GLU A 95 23.11 3.03 -9.42
C GLU A 95 21.85 2.26 -9.00
N LEU A 96 21.59 2.26 -7.69
CA LEU A 96 20.39 1.69 -7.10
C LEU A 96 19.30 2.76 -7.01
N PRO A 97 18.06 2.46 -7.46
CA PRO A 97 16.93 3.38 -7.37
C PRO A 97 16.77 4.01 -5.99
N LYS A 98 16.59 5.33 -5.94
CA LYS A 98 16.31 6.07 -4.69
C LYS A 98 14.94 5.75 -4.09
N LEU A 99 14.08 5.08 -4.86
CA LEU A 99 12.75 4.67 -4.41
C LEU A 99 12.83 3.71 -3.21
N TYR A 100 13.81 2.80 -3.17
CA TYR A 100 13.95 1.84 -2.05
C TYR A 100 14.17 2.53 -0.69
N PRO A 101 15.24 3.33 -0.48
CA PRO A 101 15.44 3.98 0.81
C PRO A 101 14.32 4.98 1.14
N LEU A 102 13.67 5.57 0.12
CA LEU A 102 12.52 6.45 0.34
C LEU A 102 11.31 5.68 0.87
N THR A 103 10.94 4.55 0.26
CA THR A 103 9.82 3.72 0.74
C THR A 103 10.08 3.14 2.11
N GLU A 104 11.33 2.75 2.41
CA GLU A 104 11.74 2.25 3.71
C GLU A 104 11.61 3.33 4.79
N PHE A 105 12.09 4.55 4.50
CA PHE A 105 11.96 5.68 5.40
C PHE A 105 10.49 6.07 5.64
N LEU A 106 9.69 6.14 4.57
CA LEU A 106 8.27 6.48 4.67
C LEU A 106 7.50 5.46 5.51
N PHE A 107 7.69 4.16 5.30
CA PHE A 107 7.04 3.13 6.12
C PHE A 107 7.51 3.13 7.57
N GLY A 108 8.80 3.42 7.81
CA GLY A 108 9.31 3.58 9.17
C GLY A 108 8.63 4.75 9.90
N LEU A 109 8.51 5.91 9.24
CA LEU A 109 7.76 7.05 9.79
C LEU A 109 6.28 6.74 9.99
N MET A 110 5.68 6.00 9.07
CA MET A 110 4.28 5.56 9.15
C MET A 110 4.05 4.68 10.38
N ALA A 111 4.97 3.74 10.65
CA ALA A 111 4.89 2.87 11.82
C ALA A 111 4.91 3.68 13.12
N ILE A 112 5.81 4.68 13.21
CA ILE A 112 5.85 5.62 14.33
C ILE A 112 4.53 6.39 14.44
N PHE A 113 4.05 6.98 13.34
CA PHE A 113 2.86 7.82 13.34
C PHE A 113 1.61 7.03 13.75
N ILE A 114 1.39 5.86 13.16
CA ILE A 114 0.22 5.03 13.46
C ILE A 114 0.23 4.66 14.94
N TYR A 115 1.35 4.16 15.46
CA TYR A 115 1.44 3.78 16.87
C TYR A 115 1.32 4.97 17.83
N PHE A 116 1.90 6.11 17.47
CA PHE A 116 1.76 7.35 18.25
C PHE A 116 0.29 7.77 18.38
N VAL A 117 -0.51 7.55 17.34
CA VAL A 117 -1.92 7.93 17.31
C VAL A 117 -2.83 6.87 17.93
N SER A 118 -2.61 5.59 17.64
CA SER A 118 -3.51 4.52 18.07
C SER A 118 -3.15 3.89 19.41
N GLU A 119 -1.88 4.00 19.82
CA GLU A 119 -1.29 3.26 20.95
C GLU A 119 -1.47 1.73 20.88
N ASP A 120 -1.93 1.20 19.73
CA ASP A 120 -2.15 -0.22 19.48
C ASP A 120 -1.07 -0.77 18.54
N ILE A 121 -0.19 -1.61 19.11
CA ILE A 121 0.89 -2.27 18.38
C ILE A 121 0.36 -3.27 17.34
N LEU A 122 -0.72 -4.00 17.65
CA LEU A 122 -1.24 -5.02 16.75
C LEU A 122 -1.97 -4.38 15.58
N GLY A 123 -2.78 -3.35 15.83
CA GLY A 123 -3.38 -2.51 14.80
C GLY A 123 -2.33 -1.84 13.92
N THR A 124 -1.24 -1.33 14.52
CA THR A 124 -0.11 -0.75 13.78
C THR A 124 0.52 -1.76 12.82
N ILE A 125 0.91 -2.94 13.33
CA ILE A 125 1.53 -3.98 12.51
C ILE A 125 0.59 -4.41 11.38
N THR A 126 -0.69 -4.64 11.69
CA THR A 126 -1.71 -5.05 10.71
C THR A 126 -1.88 -4.00 9.61
N LEU A 127 -1.92 -2.72 9.98
CA LEU A 127 -2.04 -1.63 9.01
C LEU A 127 -0.80 -1.48 8.13
N LEU A 128 0.40 -1.74 8.66
CA LEU A 128 1.62 -1.78 7.87
C LEU A 128 1.60 -2.93 6.85
N PHE A 129 1.09 -4.11 7.22
CA PHE A 129 0.87 -5.21 6.27
C PHE A 129 -0.15 -4.82 5.19
N PHE A 130 -1.25 -4.18 5.58
CA PHE A 130 -2.23 -3.66 4.61
C PHE A 130 -1.60 -2.68 3.61
N PHE A 131 -0.86 -1.68 4.11
CA PHE A 131 -0.13 -0.72 3.26
C PHE A 131 0.93 -1.37 2.39
N GLY A 132 1.57 -2.45 2.86
CA GLY A 132 2.48 -3.26 2.05
C GLY A 132 1.81 -3.92 0.85
N HIS A 133 0.61 -4.49 1.02
CA HIS A 133 -0.15 -5.06 -0.10
C HIS A 133 -0.70 -3.97 -1.02
N LEU A 134 -1.07 -2.80 -0.50
CA LEU A 134 -1.41 -1.63 -1.33
C LEU A 134 -0.21 -1.18 -2.18
N LEU A 135 1.00 -1.22 -1.64
CA LEU A 135 2.23 -0.92 -2.37
C LEU A 135 2.47 -1.91 -3.52
N ILE A 136 2.20 -3.21 -3.33
CA ILE A 136 2.23 -4.19 -4.44
C ILE A 136 1.27 -3.74 -5.54
N SER A 137 0.00 -3.47 -5.19
CA SER A 137 -1.02 -3.03 -6.14
C SER A 137 -0.63 -1.74 -6.87
N MET A 138 -0.01 -0.78 -6.19
CA MET A 138 0.49 0.45 -6.81
C MET A 138 1.59 0.15 -7.83
N MET A 139 2.58 -0.66 -7.46
CA MET A 139 3.73 -0.95 -8.32
C MET A 139 3.32 -1.79 -9.54
N THR A 140 2.42 -2.75 -9.37
CA THR A 140 1.97 -3.60 -10.47
C THR A 140 1.07 -2.84 -11.44
N ASP A 141 0.22 -1.96 -10.92
CA ASP A 141 -0.63 -1.10 -11.74
C ASP A 141 0.17 -0.02 -12.49
N VAL A 142 1.14 0.65 -11.87
CA VAL A 142 2.02 1.61 -12.56
C VAL A 142 2.80 0.95 -13.69
N ALA A 143 3.30 -0.27 -13.48
CA ALA A 143 4.14 -0.93 -14.46
C ALA A 143 3.35 -1.64 -15.57
N LYS A 144 2.12 -2.11 -15.30
CA LYS A 144 1.37 -3.00 -16.20
C LYS A 144 -0.12 -2.69 -16.36
N PHE A 145 -0.66 -1.70 -15.66
CA PHE A 145 -2.10 -1.39 -15.62
C PHE A 145 -2.93 -2.62 -15.21
N SER A 146 -2.44 -3.36 -14.21
CA SER A 146 -3.01 -4.64 -13.77
C SER A 146 -2.98 -4.70 -12.24
N LEU A 147 -4.08 -5.17 -11.67
CA LEU A 147 -4.23 -5.44 -10.25
C LEU A 147 -4.27 -6.96 -10.02
N ASP A 148 -3.44 -7.45 -9.12
CA ASP A 148 -3.28 -8.88 -8.85
C ASP A 148 -4.43 -9.41 -8.01
N TYR A 149 -5.26 -10.28 -8.59
CA TYR A 149 -6.35 -10.94 -7.86
C TYR A 149 -5.83 -11.83 -6.73
N GLU A 150 -4.61 -12.35 -6.85
CA GLU A 150 -3.96 -13.10 -5.78
C GLU A 150 -3.57 -12.23 -4.57
N ASN A 151 -3.44 -10.91 -4.76
CA ASN A 151 -3.19 -9.93 -3.69
C ASN A 151 -4.49 -9.55 -2.96
N LEU A 152 -5.65 -9.75 -3.60
CA LEU A 152 -6.95 -9.29 -3.10
C LEU A 152 -7.35 -9.90 -1.75
N PRO A 153 -7.19 -11.21 -1.47
CA PRO A 153 -7.53 -11.78 -0.16
C PRO A 153 -6.73 -11.17 0.98
N PHE A 154 -5.47 -10.79 0.74
CA PHE A 154 -4.63 -10.14 1.74
C PHE A 154 -5.06 -8.68 1.97
N LEU A 155 -5.43 -7.96 0.90
CA LEU A 155 -6.00 -6.62 1.03
C LEU A 155 -7.29 -6.63 1.85
N VAL A 156 -8.20 -7.56 1.56
CA VAL A 156 -9.44 -7.75 2.33
C VAL A 156 -9.13 -8.11 3.78
N GLY A 157 -8.31 -9.14 3.99
CA GLY A 157 -7.98 -9.65 5.33
C GLY A 157 -7.31 -8.59 6.22
N PHE A 158 -6.21 -8.00 5.75
CA PHE A 158 -5.50 -6.97 6.53
C PHE A 158 -6.31 -5.67 6.62
N GLY A 159 -7.06 -5.28 5.59
CA GLY A 159 -7.87 -4.05 5.62
C GLY A 159 -8.99 -4.11 6.67
N PHE A 160 -9.79 -5.19 6.67
CA PHE A 160 -10.84 -5.37 7.68
C PHE A 160 -10.26 -5.65 9.07
N LEU A 161 -9.17 -6.40 9.19
CA LEU A 161 -8.52 -6.62 10.48
C LEU A 161 -7.96 -5.32 11.06
N SER A 162 -7.38 -4.44 10.24
CA SER A 162 -6.95 -3.11 10.67
C SER A 162 -8.12 -2.24 11.12
N ASN A 163 -9.26 -2.31 10.42
CA ASN A 163 -10.45 -1.58 10.84
C ASN A 163 -10.98 -2.05 12.20
N TYR A 164 -11.00 -3.36 12.42
CA TYR A 164 -11.42 -3.94 13.70
C TYR A 164 -10.48 -3.53 14.84
N LEU A 165 -9.17 -3.68 14.65
CA LEU A 165 -8.18 -3.41 15.71
C LEU A 165 -8.06 -1.92 16.04
N LEU A 166 -8.02 -1.04 15.03
CA LEU A 166 -7.77 0.38 15.22
C LEU A 166 -9.04 1.21 15.48
N PHE A 167 -10.19 0.76 14.98
CA PHE A 167 -11.43 1.56 15.03
C PHE A 167 -12.62 0.79 15.63
N GLY A 168 -12.47 -0.50 15.96
CA GLY A 168 -13.58 -1.34 16.43
C GLY A 168 -14.65 -1.59 15.36
N GLU A 169 -14.34 -1.34 14.09
CA GLU A 169 -15.31 -1.42 12.98
C GLU A 169 -15.44 -2.87 12.47
N PHE A 170 -16.68 -3.32 12.31
CA PHE A 170 -17.03 -4.62 11.74
C PHE A 170 -17.68 -4.50 10.36
N PHE A 171 -17.74 -5.62 9.65
CA PHE A 171 -18.55 -5.69 8.42
C PHE A 171 -20.04 -5.65 8.78
N THR A 172 -20.72 -4.57 8.37
CA THR A 172 -22.15 -4.34 8.63
C THR A 172 -22.97 -4.34 7.33
N ILE A 173 -24.30 -4.27 7.45
CA ILE A 173 -25.18 -4.14 6.28
C ILE A 173 -24.88 -2.86 5.47
N GLU A 174 -24.47 -1.79 6.13
CA GLU A 174 -24.07 -0.55 5.45
C GLU A 174 -22.83 -0.76 4.58
N THR A 175 -21.85 -1.51 5.09
CA THR A 175 -20.67 -1.85 4.28
C THR A 175 -21.04 -2.68 3.06
N LEU A 176 -22.05 -3.56 3.16
CA LEU A 176 -22.58 -4.28 2.01
C LEU A 176 -23.27 -3.36 1.00
N TRP A 177 -24.00 -2.34 1.46
CA TRP A 177 -24.59 -1.34 0.56
C TRP A 177 -23.53 -0.52 -0.16
N VAL A 178 -22.45 -0.12 0.53
CA VAL A 178 -21.29 0.54 -0.10
C VAL A 178 -20.69 -0.37 -1.17
N TYR A 179 -20.49 -1.66 -0.87
CA TYR A 179 -19.99 -2.64 -1.85
C TYR A 179 -20.88 -2.69 -3.09
N LEU A 180 -22.18 -2.95 -2.90
CA LEU A 180 -23.13 -3.13 -4.00
C LEU A 180 -23.30 -1.86 -4.83
N GLY A 181 -23.28 -0.69 -4.19
CA GLY A 181 -23.32 0.60 -4.86
C GLY A 181 -22.12 0.81 -5.78
N PHE A 182 -20.91 0.63 -5.27
CA PHE A 182 -19.69 0.74 -6.07
C PHE A 182 -19.61 -0.34 -7.16
N PHE A 183 -19.94 -1.59 -6.83
CA PHE A 183 -19.90 -2.68 -7.79
C PHE A 183 -20.86 -2.44 -8.95
N SER A 184 -22.11 -2.04 -8.64
CA SER A 184 -23.11 -1.72 -9.66
C SER A 184 -22.70 -0.50 -10.50
N PHE A 185 -22.14 0.53 -9.88
CA PHE A 185 -21.65 1.73 -10.55
C PHE A 185 -20.54 1.41 -11.57
N TYR A 186 -19.49 0.70 -11.16
CA TYR A 186 -18.40 0.35 -12.07
C TYR A 186 -18.80 -0.70 -13.09
N LEU A 187 -19.66 -1.66 -12.72
CA LEU A 187 -20.20 -2.64 -13.68
C LEU A 187 -21.01 -1.94 -14.77
N PHE A 188 -21.85 -0.98 -14.39
CA PHE A 188 -22.63 -0.19 -15.35
C PHE A 188 -21.73 0.59 -16.31
N ILE A 189 -20.68 1.26 -15.80
CA ILE A 189 -19.69 1.96 -16.64
C ILE A 189 -18.98 0.97 -17.58
N TYR A 190 -18.55 -0.19 -17.06
CA TYR A 190 -17.87 -1.22 -17.85
C TYR A 190 -18.74 -1.73 -19.02
N LEU A 191 -20.04 -1.92 -18.78
CA LEU A 191 -20.98 -2.40 -19.79
C LEU A 191 -21.32 -1.33 -20.85
N LEU A 192 -21.51 -0.08 -20.44
CA LEU A 192 -21.83 1.03 -21.34
C LEU A 192 -20.63 1.50 -22.15
N PHE A 193 -19.47 1.66 -21.51
CA PHE A 193 -18.25 2.20 -22.11
C PHE A 193 -17.24 1.07 -22.36
N ARG A 194 -17.55 0.21 -23.33
CA ARG A 194 -16.66 -0.90 -23.72
C ARG A 194 -15.24 -0.40 -24.03
N GLY A 195 -14.28 -0.80 -23.20
CA GLY A 195 -12.87 -0.40 -23.31
C GLY A 195 -12.48 0.88 -22.55
N GLY A 196 -13.41 1.50 -21.82
CA GLY A 196 -13.14 2.67 -20.98
C GLY A 196 -12.54 2.32 -19.61
N THR A 197 -13.14 1.35 -18.92
CA THR A 197 -12.76 0.95 -17.55
C THR A 197 -12.28 -0.50 -17.53
N GLY A 198 -11.29 -0.82 -16.70
CA GLY A 198 -10.79 -2.19 -16.55
C GLY A 198 -11.68 -3.04 -15.65
N LEU A 199 -11.71 -4.36 -15.87
CA LEU A 199 -12.37 -5.30 -14.95
C LEU A 199 -11.76 -5.23 -13.54
N GLY A 200 -10.49 -4.85 -13.43
CA GLY A 200 -9.82 -4.56 -12.16
C GLY A 200 -10.56 -3.51 -11.35
N ASP A 201 -10.98 -2.40 -11.96
CA ASP A 201 -11.68 -1.31 -11.25
C ASP A 201 -13.06 -1.77 -10.74
N VAL A 202 -13.76 -2.61 -11.53
CA VAL A 202 -15.06 -3.20 -11.17
C VAL A 202 -14.97 -4.10 -9.94
N ILE A 203 -13.81 -4.72 -9.70
CA ILE A 203 -13.62 -5.66 -8.58
C ILE A 203 -12.95 -4.98 -7.38
N PHE A 204 -11.88 -4.21 -7.62
CA PHE A 204 -11.07 -3.63 -6.55
C PHE A 204 -11.66 -2.36 -5.96
N SER A 205 -12.28 -1.49 -6.77
CA SER A 205 -12.83 -0.24 -6.23
C SER A 205 -13.96 -0.46 -5.22
N PRO A 206 -14.91 -1.40 -5.42
CA PRO A 206 -15.90 -1.74 -4.40
C PRO A 206 -15.26 -2.27 -3.12
N VAL A 207 -14.26 -3.16 -3.23
CA VAL A 207 -13.54 -3.68 -2.06
C VAL A 207 -12.84 -2.55 -1.30
N PHE A 208 -12.17 -1.63 -2.00
CA PHE A 208 -11.46 -0.52 -1.35
C PHE A 208 -12.45 0.45 -0.70
N ALA A 209 -13.60 0.71 -1.33
CA ALA A 209 -14.68 1.49 -0.73
C ALA A 209 -15.24 0.84 0.53
N THR A 210 -15.40 -0.49 0.55
CA THR A 210 -15.84 -1.19 1.77
C THR A 210 -14.82 -1.15 2.89
N ILE A 211 -13.54 -1.27 2.58
CA ILE A 211 -12.46 -1.17 3.55
C ILE A 211 -12.33 0.26 4.07
N ALA A 212 -12.56 1.28 3.22
CA ALA A 212 -12.65 2.66 3.70
C ALA A 212 -13.76 2.81 4.74
N GLY A 213 -14.90 2.16 4.50
CA GLY A 213 -16.08 2.19 5.38
C GLY A 213 -16.94 3.43 5.15
N ASN A 214 -18.17 3.43 5.64
CA ASN A 214 -19.02 4.62 5.66
C ASN A 214 -18.55 5.53 6.81
N PRO A 215 -18.52 6.87 6.69
CA PRO A 215 -18.64 7.70 5.48
C PRO A 215 -17.33 7.89 4.71
N PHE A 216 -16.23 7.28 5.18
CA PHE A 216 -14.88 7.46 4.64
C PHE A 216 -14.68 6.98 3.19
N TRP A 217 -15.57 6.15 2.63
CA TRP A 217 -15.56 5.79 1.22
C TRP A 217 -15.66 7.03 0.31
N ILE A 218 -16.30 8.10 0.78
CA ILE A 218 -16.40 9.38 0.06
C ILE A 218 -15.00 10.01 -0.06
N LEU A 219 -14.25 10.03 1.04
CA LEU A 219 -12.88 10.54 1.03
C LEU A 219 -11.97 9.67 0.14
N TYR A 220 -12.08 8.34 0.24
CA TYR A 220 -11.36 7.41 -0.62
C TYR A 220 -11.61 7.71 -2.11
N PHE A 221 -12.88 7.80 -2.50
CA PHE A 221 -13.24 7.99 -3.90
C PHE A 221 -12.79 9.37 -4.41
N ASN A 222 -13.10 10.44 -3.67
CA ASN A 222 -12.73 11.79 -4.09
C ASN A 222 -11.21 11.98 -4.15
N SER A 223 -10.48 11.53 -3.14
CA SER A 223 -9.01 11.64 -3.13
C SER A 223 -8.37 10.83 -4.26
N ALA A 224 -8.84 9.61 -4.54
CA ALA A 224 -8.34 8.81 -5.65
C ALA A 224 -8.54 9.52 -7.00
N TYR A 225 -9.75 10.01 -7.29
CA TYR A 225 -10.02 10.68 -8.57
C TYR A 225 -9.34 12.04 -8.68
N LEU A 226 -9.25 12.82 -7.59
CA LEU A 226 -8.52 14.08 -7.58
C LEU A 226 -7.03 13.87 -7.88
N LEU A 227 -6.42 12.85 -7.28
CA LEU A 227 -5.03 12.49 -7.59
C LEU A 227 -4.89 12.00 -9.03
N ALA A 228 -5.79 11.14 -9.51
CA ALA A 228 -5.76 10.63 -10.88
C ALA A 228 -5.84 11.75 -11.91
N VAL A 229 -6.79 12.67 -11.76
CA VAL A 229 -6.98 13.82 -12.65
C VAL A 229 -5.82 14.80 -12.52
N GLY A 230 -5.42 15.14 -11.29
CA GLY A 230 -4.35 16.09 -11.01
C GLY A 230 -3.02 15.66 -11.62
N PHE A 231 -2.58 14.43 -11.34
CA PHE A 231 -1.34 13.89 -11.92
C PHE A 231 -1.45 13.70 -13.44
N SER A 232 -2.60 13.28 -13.96
CA SER A 232 -2.81 13.19 -15.41
C SER A 232 -2.68 14.55 -16.10
N PHE A 233 -3.14 15.63 -15.47
CA PHE A 233 -2.99 16.99 -15.99
C PHE A 233 -1.56 17.52 -15.88
N LEU A 234 -0.89 17.28 -14.74
CA LEU A 234 0.50 17.72 -14.51
C LEU A 234 1.53 17.00 -15.39
N LEU A 235 1.33 15.70 -15.64
CA LEU A 235 2.25 14.88 -16.45
C LEU A 235 1.92 14.91 -17.94
N ARG A 236 0.86 15.59 -18.35
CA ARG A 236 0.48 15.75 -19.75
C ARG A 236 1.40 16.76 -20.42
N LYS A 237 1.96 16.40 -21.59
CA LYS A 237 2.67 17.38 -22.42
C LYS A 237 1.65 18.33 -23.07
N LYS A 238 1.99 19.61 -23.15
CA LYS A 238 1.15 20.61 -23.83
C LYS A 238 0.80 20.11 -25.25
N GLY A 239 -0.49 20.04 -25.55
CA GLY A 239 -1.00 19.60 -26.86
C GLY A 239 -1.38 18.11 -26.97
N GLU A 240 -0.99 17.23 -26.05
CA GLU A 240 -1.42 15.82 -26.10
C GLU A 240 -2.90 15.68 -25.75
N PRO A 241 -3.73 14.88 -26.45
CA PRO A 241 -5.10 14.64 -26.02
C PRO A 241 -5.15 13.82 -24.73
N LEU A 242 -6.09 14.14 -23.83
CA LEU A 242 -6.39 13.34 -22.63
C LEU A 242 -7.10 12.03 -22.98
N LYS A 243 -7.80 12.00 -24.10
CA LYS A 243 -8.63 10.89 -24.53
C LYS A 243 -7.77 9.71 -24.97
N GLY A 244 -8.01 8.53 -24.38
CA GLY A 244 -7.35 7.28 -24.76
C GLY A 244 -6.04 6.97 -24.05
N LYS A 245 -5.55 7.86 -23.17
CA LYS A 245 -4.37 7.56 -22.34
C LYS A 245 -4.80 6.65 -21.19
N LYS A 246 -4.12 5.51 -21.03
CA LYS A 246 -4.34 4.61 -19.89
C LYS A 246 -3.86 5.29 -18.61
N ILE A 247 -4.71 5.29 -17.60
CA ILE A 247 -4.43 5.82 -16.27
C ILE A 247 -4.32 4.62 -15.32
N PRO A 248 -3.24 4.53 -14.51
CA PRO A 248 -3.11 3.47 -13.52
C PRO A 248 -4.05 3.78 -12.36
N MET A 249 -5.34 3.40 -12.48
CA MET A 249 -6.34 3.69 -11.45
C MET A 249 -6.08 2.96 -10.14
N GLY A 250 -5.47 1.77 -10.19
CA GLY A 250 -5.04 1.02 -9.01
C GLY A 250 -4.03 1.79 -8.15
N LEU A 251 -3.09 2.52 -8.77
CA LEU A 251 -2.20 3.44 -8.04
C LEU A 251 -3.00 4.46 -7.22
N TYR A 252 -3.96 5.12 -7.87
CA TYR A 252 -4.71 6.20 -7.26
C TYR A 252 -5.73 5.71 -6.24
N PHE A 253 -6.34 4.54 -6.45
CA PHE A 253 -7.17 3.88 -5.45
C PHE A 253 -6.37 3.54 -4.19
N SER A 254 -5.16 2.99 -4.34
CA SER A 254 -4.29 2.72 -3.19
C SER A 254 -3.87 3.99 -2.45
N LEU A 255 -3.52 5.06 -3.18
CA LEU A 255 -3.19 6.36 -2.56
C LEU A 255 -4.40 7.00 -1.87
N GLY A 256 -5.58 6.92 -2.46
CA GLY A 256 -6.81 7.44 -1.84
C GLY A 256 -7.15 6.69 -0.56
N LEU A 257 -6.96 5.37 -0.54
CA LEU A 257 -7.19 4.57 0.66
C LEU A 257 -6.13 4.84 1.74
N PHE A 258 -4.87 5.05 1.34
CA PHE A 258 -3.82 5.52 2.24
C PHE A 258 -4.18 6.84 2.94
N LEU A 259 -4.61 7.85 2.17
CA LEU A 259 -5.07 9.13 2.70
C LEU A 259 -6.31 8.98 3.60
N THR A 260 -7.19 8.04 3.26
CA THR A 260 -8.38 7.75 4.05
C THR A 260 -8.03 7.20 5.42
N TYR A 261 -7.11 6.24 5.53
CA TYR A 261 -6.66 5.75 6.84
C TYR A 261 -5.94 6.81 7.66
N PHE A 262 -5.17 7.68 7.03
CA PHE A 262 -4.56 8.82 7.73
C PHE A 262 -5.63 9.74 8.32
N ALA A 263 -6.69 10.04 7.56
CA ALA A 263 -7.82 10.82 8.07
C ALA A 263 -8.59 10.08 9.17
N LYS A 264 -8.86 8.76 9.02
CA LYS A 264 -9.52 7.95 10.06
C LYS A 264 -8.76 7.98 11.38
N LEU A 265 -7.44 7.81 11.33
CA LEU A 265 -6.57 7.89 12.52
C LEU A 265 -6.67 9.25 13.19
N LEU A 266 -6.61 10.35 12.44
CA LEU A 266 -6.72 11.70 13.00
C LEU A 266 -8.12 11.98 13.58
N VAL A 267 -9.19 11.58 12.89
CA VAL A 267 -10.57 11.74 13.38
C VAL A 267 -10.76 10.98 14.69
N HIS A 268 -10.26 9.75 14.75
CA HIS A 268 -10.31 8.93 15.97
C HIS A 268 -9.50 9.56 17.11
N TYR A 269 -8.27 10.02 16.83
CA TYR A 269 -7.40 10.66 17.82
C TYR A 269 -8.00 11.91 18.46
N TYR A 270 -8.56 12.79 17.64
CA TYR A 270 -9.13 14.05 18.10
C TYR A 270 -10.57 13.93 18.62
N ASN A 271 -11.13 12.71 18.68
CA ASN A 271 -12.53 12.46 19.04
C ASN A 271 -13.49 13.44 18.35
N TRP A 272 -13.32 13.65 17.04
CA TRP A 272 -14.02 14.72 16.34
C TRP A 272 -15.53 14.44 16.31
N GLU A 273 -16.29 15.14 17.17
CA GLU A 273 -17.72 14.93 17.41
C GLU A 273 -18.60 15.05 16.14
N GLY A 274 -18.15 15.79 15.12
CA GLY A 274 -18.86 15.95 13.84
C GLY A 274 -18.79 14.71 12.93
N PHE A 275 -17.92 13.76 13.22
CA PHE A 275 -17.87 12.42 12.64
C PHE A 275 -18.25 11.40 13.71
N SER A 276 -19.34 11.66 14.43
CA SER A 276 -19.89 10.74 15.43
C SER A 276 -19.92 9.33 14.85
N ILE A 277 -19.00 8.51 15.34
CA ILE A 277 -18.91 7.08 15.11
C ILE A 277 -20.31 6.54 15.40
N TYR A 278 -20.95 6.01 14.38
CA TYR A 278 -22.18 5.23 14.38
C TYR A 278 -22.86 5.05 15.74
N GLY A 279 -23.97 5.77 15.93
CA GLY A 279 -25.16 5.29 16.62
C GLY A 279 -24.95 4.58 17.96
N THR A 280 -24.73 5.35 19.02
CA THR A 280 -25.57 5.11 20.21
C THR A 280 -26.97 5.61 19.87
N ILE A 281 -27.79 4.71 19.33
CA ILE A 281 -29.23 4.86 19.47
C ILE A 281 -29.47 4.68 20.98
N GLU A 282 -29.73 5.79 21.68
CA GLU A 282 -30.43 5.72 22.97
C GLU A 282 -31.77 5.01 22.82
#